data_AF-A0AAW8UVB0-F1
#
_entry.id   AF-A0AAW8UVB0-F1
#
_cell.length_a   1.000
_cell.length_b   1.000
_cell.length_c   1.000
_cell.angle_alpha   90.00
_cell.angle_beta   90.00
_cell.angle_gamma   90.00
#
_symmetry.space_group_name_H-M   'P 1'
#
loop_
_entity.id
_entity.type
_entity.pdbx_description
1 polymer ?
#
loop_
_entity_poly.entity_id
_entity_poly.type
_entity_poly.pdbx_seq_one_letter_code
_entity_poly.pdbx_strand_id
1 'polypeptide(L)'
;MNENKKYKVIKAVAENKKQKKRASVELNLSVRQINRLVKDYQTNGKEAFSHKNRGGKQRHGVPDQVKQQVVTIYQSFRVKPNVRHYTEILKEDYDI
;
A
#
# COMPACT_ATOMS: atom_id res chain seq x y z
N MET A 1 -10.70 -5.66 -3.57
CA MET A 1 -11.00 -6.40 -2.31
C MET A 1 -10.10 -5.86 -1.21
N ASN A 2 -10.65 -5.51 -0.05
CA ASN A 2 -9.88 -4.95 1.07
C ASN A 2 -8.93 -6.01 1.67
N GLU A 3 -7.64 -5.67 1.84
CA GLU A 3 -6.60 -6.53 2.45
C GLU A 3 -7.05 -7.08 3.81
N ASN A 4 -7.69 -6.24 4.63
CA ASN A 4 -8.16 -6.61 5.95
C ASN A 4 -9.32 -7.63 5.89
N LYS A 5 -10.22 -7.50 4.91
CA LYS A 5 -11.29 -8.51 4.69
C LYS A 5 -10.67 -9.85 4.33
N LYS A 6 -9.70 -9.84 3.41
CA LYS A 6 -8.97 -11.05 2.98
C LYS A 6 -8.28 -11.73 4.15
N TYR A 7 -7.55 -10.96 4.96
CA TYR A 7 -6.89 -11.44 6.17
C TYR A 7 -7.89 -12.08 7.14
N LYS A 8 -8.98 -11.38 7.52
CA LYS A 8 -9.96 -11.90 8.49
C LYS A 8 -10.58 -13.22 8.05
N VAL A 9 -10.94 -13.32 6.76
CA VAL A 9 -11.55 -14.53 6.21
C VAL A 9 -10.56 -15.69 6.18
N ILE A 10 -9.33 -15.47 5.73
CA ILE A 10 -8.31 -16.52 5.67
C ILE A 10 -7.85 -16.93 7.06
N LYS A 11 -7.71 -15.99 8.01
CA LYS A 11 -7.46 -16.29 9.42
C LYS A 11 -8.53 -17.22 10.00
N ALA A 12 -9.81 -16.91 9.76
CA ALA A 12 -10.90 -17.78 10.22
C ALA A 12 -10.86 -19.18 9.59
N VAL A 13 -10.40 -19.30 8.34
CA VAL A 13 -10.19 -20.61 7.68
C VAL A 13 -9.01 -21.36 8.30
N ALA A 14 -7.90 -20.69 8.58
CA ALA A 14 -6.71 -21.29 9.19
C ALA A 14 -6.96 -21.75 10.64
N GLU A 15 -7.80 -21.03 11.39
CA GLU A 15 -8.24 -21.38 12.74
C GLU A 15 -9.38 -22.41 12.77
N ASN A 16 -9.73 -23.02 11.62
CA ASN A 16 -10.85 -23.96 11.47
C ASN A 16 -12.24 -23.41 11.86
N LYS A 17 -12.39 -22.08 12.01
CA LYS A 17 -13.66 -21.40 12.30
C LYS A 17 -14.53 -21.19 11.06
N LYS A 18 -13.98 -21.41 9.85
CA LYS A 18 -14.68 -21.21 8.58
C LYS A 18 -14.27 -22.26 7.53
N GLN A 19 -15.23 -22.76 6.78
CA GLN A 19 -14.97 -23.71 5.68
C GLN A 19 -14.38 -23.02 4.45
N LYS A 20 -13.45 -23.70 3.76
CA LYS A 20 -12.80 -23.20 2.55
C LYS A 20 -13.77 -22.86 1.41
N LYS A 21 -14.82 -23.65 1.23
CA LYS A 21 -15.89 -23.40 0.22
C LYS A 21 -16.70 -22.13 0.52
N ARG A 22 -16.94 -21.81 1.79
CA ARG A 22 -17.62 -20.56 2.17
C ARG A 22 -16.71 -19.36 1.93
N ALA A 23 -15.43 -19.48 2.28
CA ALA A 23 -14.44 -18.44 2.02
C ALA A 23 -14.21 -18.17 0.52
N SER A 24 -14.27 -19.21 -0.32
CA SER A 24 -14.15 -19.04 -1.79
C SER A 24 -15.28 -18.20 -2.36
N VAL A 25 -16.52 -18.42 -1.91
CA VAL A 25 -17.68 -17.62 -2.31
C VAL A 25 -17.56 -16.19 -1.76
N GLU A 26 -17.25 -16.03 -0.47
CA GLU A 26 -17.19 -14.72 0.20
C GLU A 26 -16.09 -13.78 -0.37
N LEU A 27 -14.95 -14.35 -0.74
CA LEU A 27 -13.83 -13.61 -1.33
C LEU A 27 -13.88 -13.57 -2.86
N ASN A 28 -14.83 -14.29 -3.48
CA ASN A 28 -14.87 -14.52 -4.92
C ASN A 28 -13.53 -15.01 -5.48
N LEU A 29 -12.97 -16.04 -4.86
CA LEU A 29 -11.69 -16.65 -5.20
C LEU A 29 -11.87 -18.17 -5.36
N SER A 30 -11.01 -18.81 -6.16
CA SER A 30 -11.02 -20.27 -6.24
C SER A 30 -10.55 -20.90 -4.93
N VAL A 31 -10.98 -22.14 -4.66
CA VAL A 31 -10.50 -22.92 -3.50
C VAL A 31 -8.97 -23.08 -3.51
N ARG A 32 -8.36 -23.15 -4.71
CA ARG A 32 -6.90 -23.16 -4.88
C ARG A 32 -6.26 -21.88 -4.35
N GLN A 33 -6.83 -20.72 -4.66
CA GLN A 33 -6.34 -19.44 -4.14
C GLN A 33 -6.53 -19.34 -2.62
N ILE A 34 -7.64 -19.84 -2.08
CA ILE A 34 -7.84 -19.92 -0.62
C ILE A 34 -6.74 -20.78 0.03
N ASN A 35 -6.46 -21.97 -0.50
CA ASN A 35 -5.38 -22.83 0.02
C ASN A 35 -4.01 -22.15 -0.03
N ARG A 36 -3.70 -21.45 -1.13
CA ARG A 36 -2.45 -20.68 -1.25
C ARG A 36 -2.35 -19.60 -0.17
N LEU A 37 -3.42 -18.84 0.03
CA LEU A 37 -3.46 -17.79 1.04
C LEU A 37 -3.38 -18.33 2.47
N VAL A 38 -3.95 -19.50 2.75
CA VAL A 38 -3.79 -20.17 4.05
C VAL A 38 -2.32 -20.56 4.28
N LYS A 39 -1.65 -21.10 3.25
CA LYS A 39 -0.22 -21.43 3.33
C LYS A 39 0.63 -20.17 3.54
N ASP A 40 0.35 -19.11 2.80
CA ASP A 40 1.05 -17.82 2.93
C ASP A 40 0.82 -17.20 4.32
N TYR A 41 -0.39 -17.34 4.88
CA TYR A 41 -0.73 -16.89 6.24
C TYR A 41 0.02 -17.68 7.31
N GLN A 42 0.20 -18.99 7.13
CA GLN A 42 0.97 -19.82 8.08
C GLN A 42 2.45 -19.44 8.14
N THR A 43 3.02 -18.94 7.04
CA THR A 43 4.44 -18.55 6.99
C THR A 43 4.67 -17.09 7.39
N ASN A 44 3.85 -16.15 6.89
CA ASN A 44 4.09 -14.72 7.06
C ASN A 44 3.03 -14.01 7.93
N GLY A 45 2.03 -14.74 8.45
CA GLY A 45 0.96 -14.16 9.24
C GLY A 45 0.18 -13.08 8.47
N LYS A 46 -0.07 -11.95 9.13
CA LYS A 46 -0.84 -10.83 8.55
C LYS A 46 -0.13 -10.19 7.35
N GLU A 47 1.19 -10.22 7.31
CA GLU A 47 1.99 -9.58 6.25
C GLU A 47 1.81 -10.25 4.88
N ALA A 48 1.35 -11.50 4.83
CA ALA A 48 0.99 -12.18 3.58
C ALA A 48 -0.08 -11.44 2.75
N PHE A 49 -0.86 -10.57 3.38
CA PHE A 49 -1.94 -9.83 2.74
C PHE A 49 -1.59 -8.38 2.42
N SER A 50 -0.46 -7.89 2.92
CA SER A 50 0.07 -6.57 2.60
C SER A 50 0.41 -6.49 1.11
N HIS A 51 0.02 -5.41 0.45
CA HIS A 51 0.43 -5.16 -0.93
C HIS A 51 1.96 -5.16 -1.03
N LYS A 52 2.54 -5.88 -2.00
CA LYS A 52 4.01 -5.98 -2.14
C LYS A 52 4.71 -4.64 -2.41
N ASN A 53 3.96 -3.67 -2.95
CA ASN A 53 4.46 -2.30 -3.16
C ASN A 53 4.27 -1.39 -1.92
N ARG A 54 3.71 -1.91 -0.82
CA ARG A 54 3.52 -1.13 0.41
C ARG A 54 4.86 -0.99 1.12
N GLY A 55 5.29 0.25 1.36
CA GLY A 55 6.55 0.56 2.05
C GLY A 55 7.82 0.41 1.20
N GLY A 56 7.76 -0.25 0.04
CA GLY A 56 8.88 -0.32 -0.89
C GLY A 56 9.08 0.98 -1.66
N LYS A 57 10.34 1.41 -1.84
CA LYS A 57 10.68 2.48 -2.78
C LYS A 57 10.30 2.02 -4.19
N GLN A 58 9.47 2.81 -4.86
CA GLN A 58 9.13 2.57 -6.26
C GLN A 58 10.40 2.78 -7.10
N ARG A 59 10.70 1.85 -8.01
CA ARG A 59 11.89 1.93 -8.89
C ARG A 59 11.97 3.21 -9.70
N HIS A 60 10.80 3.72 -10.13
CA HIS A 60 10.64 4.97 -10.86
C HIS A 60 9.95 6.04 -10.01
N GLY A 61 9.99 5.90 -8.69
CA GLY A 61 9.45 6.91 -7.77
C GLY A 61 10.37 8.12 -7.71
N VAL A 62 9.79 9.27 -7.36
CA VAL A 62 10.56 10.49 -7.07
C VAL A 62 11.62 10.18 -6.00
N PRO A 63 12.91 10.50 -6.22
CA PRO A 63 13.96 10.30 -5.23
C PRO A 63 13.61 10.99 -3.91
N ASP A 64 13.98 10.39 -2.78
CA ASP A 64 13.66 10.97 -1.47
C ASP A 64 14.34 12.33 -1.26
N GLN A 65 15.50 12.54 -1.88
CA GLN A 65 16.18 13.84 -1.90
C GLN A 65 15.31 14.93 -2.53
N VAL A 66 14.68 14.66 -3.68
CA VAL A 66 13.79 15.62 -4.35
C VAL A 66 12.56 15.90 -3.47
N LYS A 67 11.98 14.88 -2.83
CA LYS A 67 10.85 15.08 -1.90
C LYS A 67 11.24 15.96 -0.71
N GLN A 68 12.41 15.72 -0.12
CA GLN A 68 12.92 16.54 0.97
C GLN A 68 13.17 17.98 0.52
N GLN A 69 13.77 18.16 -0.65
CA GLN A 69 14.02 19.47 -1.25
C GLN A 69 12.72 20.26 -1.46
N VAL A 70 11.67 19.63 -2.02
CA VAL A 70 10.33 20.23 -2.12
C VAL A 70 9.85 20.68 -0.73
N VAL A 71 9.83 19.79 0.27
CA VAL A 71 9.37 20.17 1.62
C VAL A 71 10.17 21.33 2.22
N THR A 72 11.50 21.32 2.07
CA THR A 72 12.38 22.38 2.58
C THR A 72 12.10 23.73 1.91
N ILE A 73 11.94 23.75 0.58
CA ILE A 73 11.60 24.98 -0.16
C ILE A 73 10.23 25.49 0.29
N TYR A 74 9.23 24.62 0.43
CA TYR A 74 7.92 25.04 0.91
C TYR A 74 7.98 25.64 2.33
N GLN A 75 8.83 25.08 3.20
CA GLN A 75 9.01 25.54 4.57
C GLN A 75 9.70 26.91 4.66
N SER A 76 10.61 27.25 3.74
CA SER A 76 11.34 28.53 3.76
C SER A 76 10.46 29.76 3.46
N PHE A 77 9.31 29.58 2.79
CA PHE A 77 8.39 30.69 2.52
C PHE A 77 7.79 31.28 3.79
N ARG A 78 7.94 32.59 3.95
CA ARG A 78 7.27 33.38 5.00
C ARG A 78 5.75 33.41 4.84
N VAL A 79 5.27 33.53 3.61
CA VAL A 79 3.85 33.42 3.25
C VAL A 79 3.69 32.21 2.35
N LYS A 80 2.86 31.25 2.75
CA LYS A 80 2.75 29.99 2.04
C LYS A 80 2.04 30.17 0.69
N PRO A 81 2.70 29.83 -0.43
CA PRO A 81 2.03 29.85 -1.73
C PRO A 81 0.94 28.77 -1.77
N ASN A 82 -0.07 29.00 -2.61
CA ASN A 82 -1.03 27.95 -2.94
C ASN A 82 -0.34 26.86 -3.79
N VAL A 83 -0.97 25.69 -3.92
CA VAL A 83 -0.36 24.52 -4.60
C VAL A 83 0.05 24.83 -6.04
N ARG A 84 -0.77 25.56 -6.79
CA ARG A 84 -0.48 25.89 -8.20
C ARG A 84 0.73 26.81 -8.32
N HIS A 85 0.73 27.91 -7.57
CA HIS A 85 1.83 28.85 -7.58
C HIS A 85 3.13 28.20 -7.10
N TYR A 86 3.02 27.31 -6.11
CA TYR A 86 4.17 26.56 -5.62
C TYR A 86 4.75 25.62 -6.68
N THR A 87 3.90 24.93 -7.47
CA THR A 87 4.39 24.10 -8.58
C THR A 87 5.04 24.91 -9.71
N GLU A 88 4.57 26.13 -9.95
CA GLU A 88 5.20 27.05 -10.90
C GLU A 88 6.60 27.44 -10.41
N ILE A 89 6.73 27.84 -9.14
CA ILE A 89 8.03 28.17 -8.53
C ILE A 89 9.00 26.99 -8.55
N LEU A 90 8.56 25.77 -8.21
CA LEU A 90 9.40 24.58 -8.25
C LEU A 90 10.02 24.34 -9.64
N LYS A 91 9.23 24.54 -10.68
CA LYS A 91 9.65 24.36 -12.06
C LYS A 91 10.56 25.49 -12.54
N GLU A 92 10.21 26.74 -12.25
CA GLU A 92 10.91 27.93 -12.76
C GLU A 92 12.25 28.18 -12.04
N ASP A 93 12.27 28.08 -10.71
CA ASP A 93 13.42 28.47 -9.90
C ASP A 93 14.34 27.30 -9.54
N TYR A 94 13.81 26.08 -9.52
CA TYR A 94 14.53 24.90 -9.01
C TYR A 94 14.65 23.74 -10.02
N ASP A 95 14.02 23.83 -11.19
CA ASP A 95 13.95 22.77 -12.21
C ASP A 95 13.49 21.41 -11.62
N ILE A 96 12.51 21.46 -10.70
CA ILE A 96 11.89 20.29 -10.03
C ILE A 96 10.50 20.00 -10.60
#